data_AF-A0A1F9Y7N9-F1
#
_entry.id   AF-A0A1F9Y7N9-F1
#
_cell.length_a   1.000
_cell.length_b   1.000
_cell.length_c   1.000
_cell.angle_alpha   90.00
_cell.angle_beta   90.00
_cell.angle_gamma   90.00
#
_symmetry.space_group_name_H-M   'P 1'
#
loop_
_entity.id
_entity.type
_entity.pdbx_description
1 polymer ?
#
loop_
_entity_poly.entity_id
_entity_poly.type
_entity_poly.pdbx_seq_one_letter_code
_entity_poly.pdbx_strand_id
1 'polypeptide(L)'
;MNIMKKLNILILLAGFAAPACAGSAGADPFNFLFLDSGARGVGLGGAYTALAADANALHYNPAGLGKVADRQVTFMHNQYFQDITQEYLAYASPKGWGASFNYLDFGGAPNTTISNPSGTGLGEVNLTDLAIGLGYGRELKPGVWAGAGLKLIRESIAGESAQGLGLDLGAMISPAGMEGFTFGAALQNLGSTVKFQGDDENMPLNLRAGAAYSFSVKGLPALLALDMVKERGDDASALLGAEVIVANKFPVRLGYNGRNDDGSGIAAGLGYIHNNFNFDYAFAPFKDLGSTHRFSVTYMWGRSVRAAAPVEAAVPVQQPAEPAPVAQPVQAPVSAAVEAPVAPVPQPVV
;
A
#
# COMPACT_ATOMS: atom_id res chain seq x y z
N MET A 1 -11.75 -25.05 -16.34
CA MET A 1 -12.05 -23.68 -16.80
C MET A 1 -11.39 -22.56 -15.96
N ASN A 2 -10.54 -22.85 -14.95
CA ASN A 2 -9.94 -21.85 -14.04
C ASN A 2 -8.46 -21.49 -14.31
N ILE A 3 -7.76 -22.23 -15.17
CA ILE A 3 -6.32 -21.98 -15.46
C ILE A 3 -6.16 -20.97 -16.61
N MET A 4 -7.00 -21.03 -17.64
CA MET A 4 -6.94 -20.10 -18.78
C MET A 4 -7.35 -18.66 -18.41
N LYS A 5 -8.23 -18.47 -17.41
CA LYS A 5 -8.56 -17.13 -16.89
C LYS A 5 -7.41 -16.49 -16.10
N LYS A 6 -6.61 -17.28 -15.37
CA LYS A 6 -5.43 -16.79 -14.64
C LYS A 6 -4.27 -16.45 -15.57
N LEU A 7 -4.14 -17.18 -16.69
CA LEU A 7 -3.11 -16.93 -17.70
C LEU A 7 -3.37 -15.63 -18.49
N ASN A 8 -4.64 -15.33 -18.80
CA ASN A 8 -5.01 -14.09 -19.47
C ASN A 8 -4.83 -12.83 -18.59
N ILE A 9 -4.89 -12.98 -17.26
CA ILE A 9 -4.64 -11.87 -16.30
C ILE A 9 -3.13 -11.59 -16.17
N LEU A 10 -2.28 -12.62 -16.28
CA LEU A 10 -0.82 -12.44 -16.30
C LEU A 10 -0.34 -11.72 -17.57
N ILE A 11 -1.03 -11.93 -18.70
CA ILE A 11 -0.74 -11.26 -19.98
C ILE A 11 -1.25 -9.81 -19.99
N LEU A 12 -2.30 -9.48 -19.22
CA LEU A 12 -2.81 -8.10 -19.12
C LEU A 12 -1.88 -7.17 -18.32
N LEU A 13 -1.01 -7.70 -17.45
CA LEU A 13 0.02 -6.92 -16.75
C LEU A 13 1.31 -6.70 -17.57
N ALA A 14 1.53 -7.47 -18.65
CA ALA A 14 2.71 -7.32 -19.50
C ALA A 14 2.57 -6.23 -20.58
N GLY A 15 1.41 -5.56 -20.64
CA GLY A 15 1.04 -4.62 -21.71
C GLY A 15 1.31 -3.14 -21.47
N PHE A 16 1.85 -2.73 -20.32
CA PHE A 16 2.11 -1.32 -19.98
C PHE A 16 3.60 -1.03 -19.83
N ALA A 17 4.34 -1.16 -20.94
CA ALA A 17 5.63 -0.50 -21.10
C ALA A 17 5.44 0.58 -22.18
N ALA A 18 4.88 1.73 -21.78
CA ALA A 18 4.91 2.90 -22.64
C ALA A 18 6.36 3.41 -22.73
N PRO A 19 6.82 3.91 -23.88
CA PRO A 19 8.09 4.62 -23.95
C PRO A 19 7.99 5.87 -23.06
N ALA A 20 8.85 5.95 -22.04
CA ALA A 20 9.05 7.19 -21.29
C ALA A 20 9.77 8.18 -22.23
N CYS A 21 9.12 9.30 -22.53
CA CYS A 21 9.75 10.45 -23.14
C CYS A 21 10.24 11.36 -22.01
N ALA A 22 11.45 11.89 -22.15
CA ALA A 22 12.07 12.74 -21.15
C ALA A 22 11.23 14.00 -20.91
N GLY A 23 10.79 14.19 -19.66
CA GLY A 23 10.22 15.44 -19.16
C GLY A 23 11.29 16.52 -19.00
N SER A 24 10.87 17.79 -18.89
CA SER A 24 11.82 18.87 -18.61
C SER A 24 12.23 18.83 -17.15
N ALA A 25 13.40 18.25 -16.87
CA ALA A 25 13.98 18.26 -15.54
C ALA A 25 14.36 19.69 -15.12
N GLY A 26 13.85 20.11 -13.96
CA GLY A 26 14.44 21.18 -13.14
C GLY A 26 13.75 22.53 -13.23
N ALA A 27 13.00 22.88 -12.18
CA ALA A 27 12.80 24.25 -11.67
C ALA A 27 11.85 24.29 -10.44
N ASP A 28 11.12 23.21 -10.12
CA ASP A 28 10.14 23.25 -9.03
C ASP A 28 10.79 22.98 -7.64
N PRO A 29 10.42 23.72 -6.58
CA PRO A 29 10.92 23.51 -5.23
C PRO A 29 10.36 22.22 -4.61
N PHE A 30 11.02 21.74 -3.56
CA PHE A 30 10.57 20.60 -2.76
C PHE A 30 10.45 19.27 -3.51
N ASN A 31 11.21 19.05 -4.59
CA ASN A 31 11.18 17.80 -5.36
C ASN A 31 11.54 16.55 -4.53
N PHE A 32 12.21 16.71 -3.38
CA PHE A 32 12.44 15.63 -2.43
C PHE A 32 11.14 14.93 -1.97
N LEU A 33 9.98 15.59 -2.09
CA LEU A 33 8.68 15.00 -1.77
C LEU A 33 8.27 13.85 -2.70
N PHE A 34 8.86 13.74 -3.90
CA PHE A 34 8.66 12.62 -4.81
C PHE A 34 9.51 11.40 -4.48
N LEU A 35 10.57 11.57 -3.66
CA LEU A 35 11.48 10.49 -3.28
C LEU A 35 10.77 9.49 -2.36
N ASP A 36 10.73 8.24 -2.84
CA ASP A 36 10.09 7.13 -2.14
C ASP A 36 10.59 7.00 -0.69
N SER A 37 9.65 6.74 0.22
CA SER A 37 9.91 6.51 1.63
C SER A 37 9.68 5.04 2.01
N GLY A 38 10.61 4.46 2.77
CA GLY A 38 10.54 3.06 3.21
C GLY A 38 11.09 2.06 2.19
N ALA A 39 11.91 1.12 2.66
CA ALA A 39 12.57 0.14 1.80
C ALA A 39 11.59 -0.83 1.12
N ARG A 40 10.46 -1.16 1.76
CA ARG A 40 9.42 -2.01 1.13
C ARG A 40 8.83 -1.36 -0.12
N GLY A 41 8.49 -0.08 -0.06
CA GLY A 41 7.93 0.67 -1.19
C GLY A 41 8.92 0.74 -2.35
N VAL A 42 10.18 1.03 -2.06
CA VAL A 42 11.26 1.05 -3.07
C VAL A 42 11.51 -0.33 -3.67
N GLY A 43 11.53 -1.39 -2.87
CA GLY A 43 11.66 -2.77 -3.37
C GLY A 43 10.52 -3.19 -4.32
N LEU A 44 9.38 -2.47 -4.27
CA LEU A 44 8.24 -2.61 -5.15
C LEU A 44 8.20 -1.54 -6.26
N GLY A 45 9.31 -0.85 -6.50
CA GLY A 45 9.41 0.18 -7.55
C GLY A 45 8.58 1.44 -7.29
N GLY A 46 8.16 1.67 -6.04
CA GLY A 46 7.27 2.78 -5.68
C GLY A 46 5.78 2.52 -5.96
N ALA A 47 5.42 1.31 -6.43
CA ALA A 47 4.04 0.89 -6.64
C ALA A 47 3.38 0.52 -5.30
N TYR A 48 2.87 1.53 -4.60
CA TYR A 48 2.41 1.41 -3.21
C TYR A 48 1.08 2.11 -2.92
N THR A 49 0.48 2.85 -3.86
CA THR A 49 -0.75 3.63 -3.62
C THR A 49 -1.94 2.77 -3.19
N ALA A 50 -2.07 1.56 -3.75
CA ALA A 50 -3.10 0.60 -3.36
C ALA A 50 -2.66 -0.36 -2.23
N LEU A 51 -1.38 -0.36 -1.85
CA LEU A 51 -0.80 -1.21 -0.81
C LEU A 51 -0.58 -0.50 0.52
N ALA A 52 -0.56 0.83 0.51
CA ALA A 52 -0.38 1.70 1.66
C ALA A 52 -1.36 1.32 2.77
N ALA A 53 -0.90 0.50 3.72
CA ALA A 53 -1.66 0.04 4.87
C ALA A 53 -0.73 -0.06 6.08
N ASP A 54 0.38 0.68 6.05
CA ASP A 54 1.41 0.68 7.06
C ASP A 54 1.82 2.10 7.52
N ALA A 55 2.90 2.21 8.30
CA ALA A 55 3.44 3.50 8.75
C ALA A 55 3.79 4.46 7.60
N ASN A 56 4.13 3.93 6.42
CA ASN A 56 4.47 4.71 5.24
C ASN A 56 3.23 5.24 4.50
N ALA A 57 2.01 4.97 4.99
CA ALA A 57 0.77 5.38 4.31
C ALA A 57 0.70 6.89 4.05
N LEU A 58 1.20 7.73 4.95
CA LEU A 58 1.23 9.19 4.74
C LEU A 58 2.10 9.63 3.57
N HIS A 59 3.11 8.84 3.19
CA HIS A 59 3.94 9.14 2.03
C HIS A 59 3.27 8.75 0.71
N TYR A 60 2.42 7.72 0.68
CA TYR A 60 1.88 7.17 -0.57
C TYR A 60 0.38 7.38 -0.78
N ASN A 61 -0.43 7.16 0.26
CA ASN A 61 -1.89 7.31 0.24
C ASN A 61 -2.46 7.39 1.67
N PRO A 62 -2.91 8.57 2.14
CA PRO A 62 -3.38 8.73 3.52
C PRO A 62 -4.64 7.92 3.86
N ALA A 63 -5.43 7.45 2.86
CA ALA A 63 -6.53 6.52 3.12
C ALA A 63 -6.05 5.20 3.75
N GLY A 64 -4.80 4.84 3.48
CA GLY A 64 -4.12 3.68 4.03
C GLY A 64 -4.07 3.63 5.55
N LEU A 65 -4.06 4.79 6.22
CA LEU A 65 -4.12 4.86 7.68
C LEU A 65 -5.38 4.20 8.24
N GLY A 66 -6.48 4.21 7.50
CA GLY A 66 -7.72 3.52 7.86
C GLY A 66 -7.65 1.99 7.78
N LYS A 67 -6.59 1.44 7.16
CA LYS A 67 -6.35 -0.02 7.01
C LYS A 67 -5.33 -0.56 8.02
N VAL A 68 -4.67 0.32 8.78
CA VAL A 68 -3.60 -0.06 9.71
C VAL A 68 -4.19 -0.91 10.84
N ALA A 69 -3.69 -2.15 10.97
CA ALA A 69 -4.18 -3.13 11.95
C ALA A 69 -3.52 -2.97 13.32
N ASP A 70 -2.23 -2.64 13.34
CA ASP A 70 -1.40 -2.56 14.53
C ASP A 70 -0.80 -1.16 14.67
N ARG A 71 -0.48 -0.75 15.90
CA ARG A 71 0.36 0.45 16.05
C ARG A 71 1.73 0.12 15.53
N GLN A 72 2.32 1.04 14.79
CA GLN A 72 3.60 0.79 14.17
C GLN A 72 4.40 2.06 14.03
N VAL A 73 5.71 1.92 14.19
CA VAL A 73 6.69 2.94 13.90
C VAL A 73 7.70 2.35 12.93
N THR A 74 8.04 3.09 11.88
CA THR A 74 9.07 2.71 10.92
C THR A 74 10.14 3.78 10.87
N PHE A 75 11.39 3.34 10.85
CA PHE A 75 12.54 4.16 10.54
C PHE A 75 13.16 3.66 9.24
N MET A 76 13.61 4.56 8.38
CA MET A 76 14.31 4.25 7.16
C MET A 76 15.51 5.19 7.01
N HIS A 77 16.65 4.61 6.68
CA HIS A 77 17.85 5.29 6.27
C HIS A 77 18.16 4.92 4.82
N ASN A 78 18.44 5.93 4.01
CA ASN A 78 18.91 5.77 2.65
C ASN A 78 20.20 6.56 2.44
N GLN A 79 21.13 5.92 1.74
CA GLN A 79 22.29 6.59 1.18
C GLN A 79 22.13 6.65 -0.34
N TYR A 80 21.98 7.87 -0.85
CA TYR A 80 22.06 8.19 -2.27
C TYR A 80 23.53 8.38 -2.69
N PHE A 81 23.75 8.71 -3.96
CA PHE A 81 25.05 9.12 -4.48
C PHE A 81 25.45 10.51 -3.98
N GLN A 82 26.73 10.85 -4.09
CA GLN A 82 27.28 12.16 -3.69
C GLN A 82 26.98 12.53 -2.23
N ASP A 83 27.07 11.56 -1.31
CA ASP A 83 26.85 11.75 0.13
C ASP A 83 25.46 12.25 0.55
N ILE A 84 24.50 12.27 -0.38
CA ILE A 84 23.12 12.62 -0.10
C ILE A 84 22.50 11.52 0.78
N THR A 85 21.88 11.90 1.90
CA THR A 85 21.22 10.97 2.83
C THR A 85 19.77 11.34 3.02
N GLN A 86 18.92 10.33 3.18
CA GLN A 86 17.50 10.52 3.49
C GLN A 86 17.12 9.72 4.72
N GLU A 87 16.57 10.42 5.71
CA GLU A 87 16.05 9.85 6.95
C GLU A 87 14.54 9.97 6.97
N TYR A 88 13.86 8.85 7.19
CA TYR A 88 12.40 8.83 7.28
C TYR A 88 11.95 8.12 8.55
N LEU A 89 11.09 8.78 9.31
CA LEU A 89 10.45 8.23 10.50
C LEU A 89 8.94 8.39 10.34
N ALA A 90 8.17 7.32 10.50
CA ALA A 90 6.72 7.42 10.47
C ALA A 90 6.06 6.53 11.51
N TYR A 91 4.89 6.96 11.94
CA TYR A 91 4.03 6.27 12.88
C TYR A 91 2.63 6.16 12.30
N ALA A 92 1.99 5.01 12.53
CA ALA A 92 0.57 4.83 12.26
C ALA A 92 -0.12 4.03 13.37
N SER A 93 -1.41 4.31 13.53
CA SER A 93 -2.25 3.73 14.58
C SER A 93 -3.52 3.10 13.99
N PRO A 94 -4.05 2.01 14.60
CA PRO A 94 -5.35 1.44 14.22
C PRO A 94 -6.54 2.37 14.44
N LYS A 95 -6.31 3.50 15.13
CA LYS A 95 -7.31 4.58 15.28
C LYS A 95 -7.40 5.46 14.02
N GLY A 96 -6.60 5.20 12.99
CA GLY A 96 -6.64 5.92 11.72
C GLY A 96 -5.73 7.15 11.66
N TRP A 97 -5.03 7.54 12.73
CA TRP A 97 -4.08 8.66 12.68
C TRP A 97 -2.64 8.19 12.47
N GLY A 98 -1.84 9.05 11.84
CA GLY A 98 -0.42 8.85 11.64
C GLY A 98 0.37 10.15 11.67
N ALA A 99 1.68 10.01 11.77
CA ALA A 99 2.65 11.09 11.69
C ALA A 99 3.86 10.64 10.88
N SER A 100 4.54 11.58 10.21
CA SER A 100 5.74 11.30 9.42
C SER A 100 6.74 12.44 9.52
N PHE A 101 8.00 12.10 9.39
CA PHE A 101 9.14 13.00 9.31
C PHE A 101 10.03 12.48 8.17
N ASN A 102 10.34 13.34 7.20
CA ASN A 102 11.22 13.06 6.08
C ASN A 102 12.28 14.15 6.03
N TYR A 103 13.54 13.77 6.11
CA TYR A 103 14.67 14.69 6.08
C TYR A 103 15.65 14.25 5.00
N LEU A 104 15.99 15.16 4.10
CA LEU A 104 16.99 14.95 3.05
C LEU A 104 18.15 15.91 3.33
N ASP A 105 19.35 15.37 3.45
CA ASP A 105 20.59 16.13 3.55
C ASP A 105 21.39 15.87 2.27
N PHE A 106 21.70 16.93 1.53
CA PHE A 106 22.48 16.82 0.31
C PHE A 106 23.99 16.76 0.56
N GLY A 107 24.42 16.85 1.82
CA GLY A 107 25.81 16.97 2.20
C GLY A 107 26.34 18.40 2.08
N GLY A 108 27.61 18.57 2.47
CA GLY A 108 28.32 19.84 2.38
C GLY A 108 28.95 20.04 1.01
N ALA A 109 28.62 21.14 0.34
CA ALA A 109 29.30 21.57 -0.88
C ALA A 109 30.29 22.70 -0.57
N PRO A 110 31.51 22.71 -1.13
CA PRO A 110 32.43 23.83 -0.94
C PRO A 110 31.82 25.12 -1.47
N ASN A 111 31.85 26.18 -0.66
CA ASN A 111 31.30 27.46 -1.05
C ASN A 111 32.18 28.12 -2.12
N THR A 112 31.68 28.27 -3.35
CA THR A 112 32.44 28.84 -4.49
C THR A 112 31.96 30.24 -4.85
N THR A 113 32.88 31.10 -5.26
CA THR A 113 32.57 32.41 -5.87
C THR A 113 33.26 32.56 -7.21
N ILE A 114 32.86 33.55 -8.02
CA ILE A 114 33.55 33.86 -9.28
C ILE A 114 35.06 34.12 -9.06
N SER A 115 35.42 34.73 -7.91
CA SER A 115 36.81 34.99 -7.53
C SER A 115 37.51 33.82 -6.84
N ASN A 116 36.77 32.81 -6.38
CA ASN A 116 37.30 31.59 -5.76
C ASN A 116 36.52 30.35 -6.25
N PRO A 117 36.75 29.92 -7.49
CA PRO A 117 35.99 28.82 -8.11
C PRO A 117 36.32 27.46 -7.48
N SER A 118 37.44 27.33 -6.76
CA SER A 118 37.81 26.13 -6.01
C SER A 118 37.22 26.06 -4.60
N GLY A 119 36.56 27.13 -4.13
CA GLY A 119 35.92 27.20 -2.81
C GLY A 119 36.86 27.07 -1.61
N THR A 120 38.17 27.17 -1.84
CA THR A 120 39.18 26.97 -0.79
C THR A 120 39.10 28.09 0.25
N GLY A 121 38.73 27.75 1.48
CA GLY A 121 38.71 28.67 2.63
C GLY A 121 37.39 29.41 2.88
N LEU A 122 36.31 29.11 2.15
CA LEU A 122 35.01 29.79 2.27
C LEU A 122 33.96 29.00 3.10
N GLY A 123 34.35 27.85 3.66
CA GLY A 123 33.44 26.94 4.36
C GLY A 123 32.59 26.10 3.40
N GLU A 124 31.63 25.36 3.98
CA GLU A 124 30.69 24.52 3.24
C GLU A 124 29.28 25.12 3.29
N VAL A 125 28.53 24.90 2.21
CA VAL A 125 27.09 25.17 2.13
C VAL A 125 26.37 23.84 2.23
N ASN A 126 25.50 23.72 3.23
CA ASN A 126 24.62 22.56 3.38
C ASN A 126 23.26 22.87 2.76
N LEU A 127 22.72 21.90 2.04
CA LEU A 127 21.37 21.97 1.49
C LEU A 127 20.56 20.89 2.20
N THR A 128 19.41 21.27 2.77
CA THR A 128 18.61 20.36 3.58
C THR A 128 17.13 20.59 3.34
N ASP A 129 16.40 19.50 3.20
CA ASP A 129 14.94 19.50 3.08
C ASP A 129 14.29 18.73 4.22
N LEU A 130 13.16 19.24 4.68
CA LEU A 130 12.40 18.69 5.77
C LEU A 130 10.91 18.70 5.44
N ALA A 131 10.24 17.57 5.63
CA ALA A 131 8.79 17.46 5.66
C ALA A 131 8.30 16.79 6.93
N ILE A 132 7.39 17.45 7.65
CA ILE A 132 6.67 16.90 8.79
C ILE A 132 5.20 16.73 8.41
N GLY A 133 4.70 15.51 8.51
CA GLY A 133 3.34 15.16 8.14
C GLY A 133 2.51 14.69 9.31
N LEU A 134 1.23 15.04 9.31
CA LEU A 134 0.19 14.47 10.16
C LEU A 134 -0.99 14.08 9.28
N GLY A 135 -1.69 13.01 9.60
CA GLY A 135 -2.92 12.72 8.87
C GLY A 135 -3.82 11.71 9.53
N TYR A 136 -4.96 11.53 8.88
CA TYR A 136 -6.03 10.68 9.35
C TYR A 136 -6.71 9.97 8.18
N GLY A 137 -6.94 8.67 8.32
CA GLY A 137 -7.67 7.84 7.39
C GLY A 137 -8.67 6.96 8.11
N ARG A 138 -9.77 6.62 7.43
CA ARG A 138 -10.85 5.82 8.02
C ARG A 138 -11.55 4.97 6.96
N GLU A 139 -12.00 3.80 7.38
CA GLU A 139 -12.99 3.02 6.64
C GLU A 139 -14.37 3.69 6.73
N LEU A 140 -14.88 4.17 5.59
CA LEU A 140 -16.18 4.83 5.50
C LEU A 140 -17.32 3.83 5.35
N LYS A 141 -17.05 2.76 4.60
CA LYS A 141 -17.94 1.60 4.37
C LYS A 141 -17.05 0.36 4.26
N PRO A 142 -17.58 -0.86 4.47
CA PRO A 142 -16.82 -2.08 4.29
C PRO A 142 -16.09 -2.09 2.94
N GLY A 143 -14.76 -2.14 2.97
CA GLY A 143 -13.94 -2.14 1.76
C GLY A 143 -13.74 -0.78 1.10
N VAL A 144 -14.11 0.35 1.73
CA VAL A 144 -13.92 1.71 1.20
C VAL A 144 -13.27 2.60 2.26
N TRP A 145 -12.08 3.12 1.95
CA TRP A 145 -11.31 3.99 2.83
C TRP A 145 -11.08 5.36 2.19
N ALA A 146 -11.05 6.38 3.02
CA ALA A 146 -10.63 7.72 2.63
C ALA A 146 -9.70 8.28 3.70
N GLY A 147 -8.82 9.20 3.32
CA GLY A 147 -7.94 9.87 4.26
C GLY A 147 -7.40 11.18 3.74
N ALA A 148 -6.88 11.98 4.67
CA ALA A 148 -6.22 13.24 4.39
C ALA A 148 -4.96 13.39 5.24
N GLY A 149 -3.98 14.12 4.74
CA GLY A 149 -2.75 14.46 5.44
C GLY A 149 -2.37 15.92 5.23
N LEU A 150 -1.74 16.53 6.22
CA LEU A 150 -1.13 17.85 6.14
C LEU A 150 0.37 17.71 6.28
N LYS A 151 1.14 18.44 5.47
CA LYS A 151 2.60 18.46 5.48
C LYS A 151 3.09 19.89 5.67
N LEU A 152 3.94 20.09 6.66
CA LEU A 152 4.79 21.28 6.79
C LEU A 152 6.12 20.97 6.13
N ILE A 153 6.51 21.80 5.17
CA ILE A 153 7.68 21.58 4.33
C ILE A 153 8.63 22.74 4.52
N ARG A 154 9.91 22.46 4.63
CA ARG A 154 10.97 23.47 4.69
C ARG A 154 12.14 23.02 3.84
N GLU A 155 12.62 23.91 3.00
CA GLU A 155 13.83 23.75 2.20
C GLU A 155 14.82 24.83 2.65
N SER A 156 16.10 24.47 2.76
CA SER A 156 17.17 25.39 3.14
C SER A 156 18.33 25.25 2.16
N ILE A 157 18.68 26.36 1.51
CA ILE A 157 19.76 26.41 0.53
C ILE A 157 20.61 27.66 0.84
N ALA A 158 21.91 27.48 1.07
CA ALA A 158 22.85 28.59 1.23
C ALA A 158 22.45 29.66 2.29
N GLY A 159 21.79 29.23 3.36
CA GLY A 159 21.34 30.11 4.45
C GLY A 159 19.96 30.74 4.24
N GLU A 160 19.38 30.62 3.05
CA GLU A 160 17.99 30.98 2.77
C GLU A 160 17.06 29.79 3.05
N SER A 161 15.78 30.09 3.30
CA SER A 161 14.78 29.02 3.46
C SER A 161 13.40 29.38 2.94
N ALA A 162 12.76 28.40 2.30
CA ALA A 162 11.35 28.43 1.94
C ALA A 162 10.55 27.51 2.87
N GLN A 163 9.29 27.87 3.08
CA GLN A 163 8.33 27.05 3.82
C GLN A 163 7.08 26.84 2.98
N GLY A 164 6.61 25.60 2.93
CA GLY A 164 5.39 25.19 2.24
C GLY A 164 4.42 24.49 3.16
N LEU A 165 3.14 24.55 2.81
CA LEU A 165 2.07 23.75 3.41
C LEU A 165 1.43 22.91 2.32
N GLY A 166 1.44 21.59 2.51
CA GLY A 166 0.84 20.62 1.59
C GLY A 166 -0.36 19.92 2.22
N LEU A 167 -1.37 19.65 1.40
CA LEU A 167 -2.52 18.80 1.68
C LEU A 167 -2.45 17.56 0.79
N ASP A 168 -2.58 16.39 1.40
CA ASP A 168 -2.70 15.12 0.72
C ASP A 168 -4.12 14.58 0.91
N LEU A 169 -4.73 14.06 -0.14
CA LEU A 169 -6.02 13.40 -0.13
C LEU A 169 -5.88 12.00 -0.72
N GLY A 170 -6.56 11.04 -0.13
CA GLY A 170 -6.46 9.64 -0.52
C GLY A 170 -7.79 8.91 -0.47
N ALA A 171 -7.94 7.94 -1.36
CA ALA A 171 -9.03 6.98 -1.36
C ALA A 171 -8.48 5.58 -1.68
N MET A 172 -9.12 4.55 -1.11
CA MET A 172 -8.86 3.15 -1.44
C MET A 172 -10.17 2.36 -1.46
N ILE A 173 -10.25 1.35 -2.31
CA ILE A 173 -11.40 0.46 -2.41
C ILE A 173 -10.95 -0.99 -2.64
N SER A 174 -11.54 -1.92 -1.88
CA SER A 174 -11.47 -3.36 -2.09
C SER A 174 -12.89 -3.84 -2.40
N PRO A 175 -13.28 -3.89 -3.70
CA PRO A 175 -14.67 -4.10 -4.07
C PRO A 175 -15.19 -5.48 -3.66
N ALA A 176 -16.43 -5.53 -3.19
CA ALA A 176 -17.12 -6.80 -2.93
C ALA A 176 -17.20 -7.63 -4.23
N GLY A 177 -16.83 -8.91 -4.15
CA GLY A 177 -16.81 -9.83 -5.31
C GLY A 177 -15.50 -9.84 -6.10
N MET A 178 -14.52 -8.98 -5.78
CA MET A 178 -13.16 -9.02 -6.34
C MET A 178 -12.13 -9.28 -5.24
N GLU A 179 -12.17 -10.48 -4.67
CA GLU A 179 -11.25 -10.87 -3.60
C GLU A 179 -9.79 -10.73 -4.02
N GLY A 180 -8.97 -10.20 -3.10
CA GLY A 180 -7.55 -9.93 -3.34
C GLY A 180 -7.27 -8.60 -4.04
N PHE A 181 -8.23 -7.98 -4.71
CA PHE A 181 -8.02 -6.68 -5.37
C PHE A 181 -8.19 -5.50 -4.41
N THR A 182 -7.28 -4.54 -4.53
CA THR A 182 -7.41 -3.21 -3.94
C THR A 182 -7.04 -2.17 -4.99
N PHE A 183 -7.83 -1.11 -5.09
CA PHE A 183 -7.54 0.05 -5.91
C PHE A 183 -7.32 1.24 -4.99
N GLY A 184 -6.44 2.16 -5.39
CA GLY A 184 -6.13 3.36 -4.63
C GLY A 184 -5.99 4.56 -5.56
N ALA A 185 -6.30 5.73 -5.04
CA ALA A 185 -5.97 7.00 -5.67
C ALA A 185 -5.51 7.98 -4.61
N ALA A 186 -4.52 8.81 -4.94
CA ALA A 186 -4.03 9.87 -4.08
C ALA A 186 -3.73 11.13 -4.88
N LEU A 187 -4.07 12.27 -4.29
CA LEU A 187 -3.65 13.60 -4.70
C LEU A 187 -2.72 14.13 -3.61
N GLN A 188 -1.45 14.36 -3.92
CA GLN A 188 -0.44 14.72 -2.94
C GLN A 188 0.11 16.11 -3.18
N ASN A 189 0.57 16.73 -2.09
CA ASN A 189 1.25 18.02 -2.09
C ASN A 189 0.39 19.14 -2.69
N LEU A 190 -0.93 19.10 -2.49
CA LEU A 190 -1.81 20.19 -2.88
C LEU A 190 -1.56 21.38 -1.94
N GLY A 191 -1.08 22.50 -2.47
CA GLY A 191 -0.81 23.69 -1.68
C GLY A 191 -0.75 24.94 -2.55
N SER A 192 -0.73 26.10 -1.89
CA SER A 192 -0.50 27.38 -2.57
C SER A 192 0.95 27.51 -3.01
N THR A 193 1.17 28.41 -3.96
CA THR A 193 2.49 28.88 -4.37
C THR A 193 3.31 29.35 -3.16
N VAL A 194 4.58 28.95 -3.10
CA VAL A 194 5.55 29.41 -2.11
C VAL A 194 6.41 30.51 -2.71
N LYS A 195 6.91 31.40 -1.85
CA LYS A 195 7.86 32.43 -2.27
C LYS A 195 9.28 31.93 -2.03
N PHE A 196 10.06 31.85 -3.09
CA PHE A 196 11.50 31.60 -3.02
C PHE A 196 12.23 32.74 -3.72
N GLN A 197 13.09 33.45 -2.99
CA GLN A 197 13.84 34.62 -3.50
C GLN A 197 13.00 35.73 -4.17
N GLY A 198 11.69 35.78 -3.90
CA GLY A 198 10.76 36.78 -4.47
C GLY A 198 9.93 36.27 -5.64
N ASP A 199 10.25 35.10 -6.18
CA ASP A 199 9.49 34.43 -7.22
C ASP A 199 8.45 33.46 -6.63
N ASP A 200 7.36 33.34 -7.36
CA ASP A 200 6.19 32.53 -7.02
C ASP A 200 6.38 31.12 -7.60
N GLU A 201 6.71 30.14 -6.74
CA GLU A 201 6.97 28.76 -7.13
C GLU A 201 5.85 27.80 -6.70
N ASN A 202 5.46 26.87 -7.56
CA ASN A 202 4.33 25.99 -7.31
C ASN A 202 4.72 24.75 -6.49
N MET A 203 3.79 24.26 -5.68
CA MET A 203 3.96 23.00 -4.96
C MET A 203 4.06 21.80 -5.92
N PRO A 204 4.90 20.80 -5.60
CA PRO A 204 5.16 19.61 -6.42
C PRO A 204 3.98 18.62 -6.36
N LEU A 205 2.87 19.00 -6.99
CA LEU A 205 1.63 18.24 -7.04
C LEU A 205 1.88 16.86 -7.65
N ASN A 206 1.41 15.81 -6.97
CA ASN A 206 1.46 14.43 -7.48
C ASN A 206 0.06 13.83 -7.57
N LEU A 207 -0.25 13.21 -8.70
CA LEU A 207 -1.44 12.39 -8.89
C LEU A 207 -1.00 10.92 -8.96
N ARG A 208 -1.53 10.08 -8.07
CA ARG A 208 -1.26 8.64 -8.07
C ARG A 208 -2.56 7.86 -8.21
N ALA A 209 -2.55 6.83 -9.05
CA ALA A 209 -3.62 5.84 -9.17
C ALA A 209 -2.99 4.44 -9.17
N GLY A 210 -3.46 3.57 -8.28
CA GLY A 210 -2.85 2.27 -8.03
C GLY A 210 -3.84 1.11 -8.04
N ALA A 211 -3.35 -0.06 -8.39
CA ALA A 211 -4.04 -1.33 -8.28
C ALA A 211 -3.10 -2.37 -7.67
N ALA A 212 -3.62 -3.17 -6.75
CA ALA A 212 -2.90 -4.27 -6.13
C ALA A 212 -3.76 -5.54 -6.15
N TYR A 213 -3.12 -6.68 -6.37
CA TYR A 213 -3.75 -8.00 -6.34
C TYR A 213 -2.98 -8.93 -5.42
N SER A 214 -3.61 -9.35 -4.32
CA SER A 214 -3.10 -10.31 -3.36
C SER A 214 -3.62 -11.72 -3.68
N PHE A 215 -2.73 -12.70 -3.70
CA PHE A 215 -3.04 -14.09 -4.03
C PHE A 215 -2.05 -15.04 -3.35
N SER A 216 -2.15 -16.34 -3.64
CA SER A 216 -1.21 -17.34 -3.15
C SER A 216 -0.60 -18.15 -4.29
N VAL A 217 0.72 -18.32 -4.26
CA VAL A 217 1.48 -19.14 -5.21
C VAL A 217 2.07 -20.32 -4.44
N LYS A 218 1.59 -21.54 -4.72
CA LYS A 218 2.05 -22.76 -4.02
C LYS A 218 1.97 -22.65 -2.48
N GLY A 219 0.93 -21.98 -1.98
CA GLY A 219 0.72 -21.74 -0.54
C GLY A 219 1.52 -20.57 0.05
N LEU A 220 2.36 -19.90 -0.75
CA LEU A 220 3.07 -18.69 -0.32
C LEU A 220 2.20 -17.44 -0.59
N PRO A 221 2.06 -16.52 0.37
CA PRO A 221 1.45 -15.22 0.13
C PRO A 221 2.23 -14.46 -0.96
N ALA A 222 1.51 -13.90 -1.93
CA ALA A 222 2.08 -13.14 -3.02
C ALA A 222 1.19 -11.94 -3.37
N LEU A 223 1.79 -10.90 -3.94
CA LEU A 223 1.05 -9.77 -4.49
C LEU A 223 1.71 -9.22 -5.76
N LEU A 224 0.89 -8.57 -6.57
CA LEU A 224 1.28 -7.71 -7.68
C LEU A 224 0.73 -6.31 -7.43
N ALA A 225 1.47 -5.29 -7.83
CA ALA A 225 1.09 -3.89 -7.73
C ALA A 225 1.45 -3.14 -9.03
N LEU A 226 0.59 -2.20 -9.39
CA LEU A 226 0.74 -1.28 -10.51
C LEU A 226 0.29 0.10 -10.02
N ASP A 227 1.14 1.11 -10.17
CA ASP A 227 0.74 2.51 -10.01
C ASP A 227 1.02 3.29 -11.29
N MET A 228 0.13 4.23 -11.60
CA MET A 228 0.37 5.33 -12.54
C MET A 228 0.56 6.59 -11.71
N VAL A 229 1.65 7.31 -11.96
CA VAL A 229 1.99 8.55 -11.27
C VAL A 229 2.15 9.69 -12.27
N LYS A 230 1.61 10.86 -11.97
CA LYS A 230 1.76 12.09 -12.76
C LYS A 230 2.21 13.20 -11.83
N GLU A 231 3.50 13.49 -11.90
CA GLU A 231 4.14 14.56 -11.15
C GLU A 231 3.98 15.87 -11.95
N ARG A 232 3.91 17.01 -11.26
CA ARG A 232 3.91 18.32 -11.91
C ARG A 232 5.24 18.49 -12.65
N GLY A 233 5.22 19.00 -13.88
CA GLY A 233 6.42 19.17 -14.70
C GLY A 233 6.80 17.95 -15.55
N ASP A 234 6.45 16.74 -15.12
CA ASP A 234 6.91 15.49 -15.79
C ASP A 234 5.81 14.69 -16.48
N ASP A 235 6.18 13.76 -17.35
CA ASP A 235 5.22 12.85 -17.99
C ASP A 235 4.69 11.78 -17.00
N ALA A 236 3.54 11.18 -17.35
CA ALA A 236 2.99 10.12 -16.53
C ALA A 236 3.88 8.86 -16.58
N SER A 237 4.25 8.35 -15.41
CA SER A 237 5.11 7.18 -15.26
C SER A 237 4.36 5.98 -14.70
N ALA A 238 4.72 4.79 -15.16
CA ALA A 238 4.20 3.53 -14.63
C ALA A 238 5.19 2.92 -13.64
N LEU A 239 4.67 2.43 -12.51
CA LEU A 239 5.41 1.73 -11.47
C LEU A 239 4.85 0.33 -11.31
N LEU A 240 5.71 -0.68 -11.23
CA LEU A 240 5.32 -2.09 -11.08
C LEU A 240 6.01 -2.70 -9.87
N GLY A 241 5.30 -3.56 -9.15
CA GLY A 241 5.83 -4.27 -8.00
C GLY A 241 5.32 -5.71 -7.90
N ALA A 242 6.18 -6.62 -7.49
CA ALA A 242 5.83 -8.00 -7.15
C ALA A 242 6.47 -8.36 -5.82
N GLU A 243 5.72 -9.04 -4.94
CA GLU A 243 6.22 -9.53 -3.65
C GLU A 243 5.74 -10.98 -3.43
N VAL A 244 6.64 -11.81 -2.91
CA VAL A 244 6.33 -13.17 -2.43
C VAL A 244 6.93 -13.32 -1.04
N ILE A 245 6.15 -13.86 -0.09
CA ILE A 245 6.62 -14.08 1.27
C ILE A 245 6.98 -15.56 1.45
N VAL A 246 8.28 -15.84 1.54
CA VAL A 246 8.80 -17.19 1.73
C VAL A 246 8.76 -17.55 3.21
N ALA A 247 8.19 -18.73 3.53
CA ALA A 247 8.09 -19.27 4.89
C ALA A 247 7.44 -18.31 5.91
N ASN A 248 6.57 -17.40 5.46
CA ASN A 248 5.96 -16.33 6.28
C ASN A 248 6.98 -15.44 7.01
N LYS A 249 8.23 -15.41 6.54
CA LYS A 249 9.36 -14.73 7.21
C LYS A 249 10.18 -13.87 6.26
N PHE A 250 10.30 -14.25 5.00
CA PHE A 250 11.21 -13.59 4.07
C PHE A 250 10.44 -13.05 2.86
N PRO A 251 9.93 -11.81 2.93
CA PRO A 251 9.46 -11.09 1.75
C PRO A 251 10.59 -10.93 0.73
N VAL A 252 10.36 -11.33 -0.51
CA VAL A 252 11.25 -11.09 -1.65
C VAL A 252 10.48 -10.24 -2.66
N ARG A 253 11.11 -9.17 -3.14
CA ARG A 253 10.46 -8.13 -3.92
C ARG A 253 11.25 -7.81 -5.17
N LEU A 254 10.53 -7.54 -6.24
CA LEU A 254 11.03 -6.99 -7.48
C LEU A 254 10.12 -5.85 -7.90
N GLY A 255 10.72 -4.74 -8.33
CA GLY A 255 10.00 -3.56 -8.77
C GLY A 255 10.60 -2.95 -10.02
N TYR A 256 9.79 -2.13 -10.69
CA TYR A 256 10.19 -1.25 -11.77
C TYR A 256 9.60 0.14 -11.50
N ASN A 257 10.45 1.16 -11.44
CA ASN A 257 10.08 2.55 -11.27
C ASN A 257 10.33 3.29 -12.58
N GLY A 258 9.25 3.57 -13.33
CA GLY A 258 9.31 4.29 -14.59
C GLY A 258 9.67 5.78 -14.48
N ARG A 259 9.79 6.34 -13.27
CA ARG A 259 10.31 7.71 -13.05
C ARG A 259 11.83 7.79 -13.12
N ASN A 260 12.52 6.66 -12.98
CA ASN A 260 13.98 6.63 -12.90
C ASN A 260 14.59 6.64 -14.32
N ASP A 261 14.60 7.80 -14.95
CA ASP A 261 15.10 8.00 -16.31
C ASP A 261 16.62 7.80 -16.42
N ASP A 262 17.35 8.18 -15.37
CA ASP A 262 18.80 7.98 -15.26
C ASP A 262 19.16 6.50 -15.04
N GLY A 263 18.22 5.67 -14.62
CA GLY A 263 18.42 4.28 -14.21
C GLY A 263 17.88 3.24 -15.20
N SER A 264 17.86 1.98 -14.75
CA SER A 264 17.07 0.92 -15.41
C SER A 264 15.62 0.87 -14.92
N GLY A 265 15.27 1.68 -13.92
CA GLY A 265 14.01 1.57 -13.17
C GLY A 265 13.90 0.35 -12.27
N ILE A 266 14.71 -0.70 -12.45
CA ILE A 266 14.62 -1.94 -11.68
C ILE A 266 14.98 -1.67 -10.22
N ALA A 267 14.21 -2.27 -9.30
CA ALA A 267 14.53 -2.31 -7.89
C ALA A 267 14.34 -3.73 -7.35
N ALA A 268 15.16 -4.13 -6.39
CA ALA A 268 15.03 -5.41 -5.69
C ALA A 268 14.89 -5.14 -4.19
N GLY A 269 14.11 -5.99 -3.50
CA GLY A 269 13.93 -5.87 -2.06
C GLY A 269 13.94 -7.21 -1.35
N LEU A 270 14.47 -7.22 -0.13
CA LEU A 270 14.46 -8.36 0.77
C LEU A 270 13.96 -7.91 2.15
N GLY A 271 13.06 -8.68 2.73
CA GLY A 271 12.54 -8.46 4.07
C GLY A 271 12.87 -9.62 5.01
N TYR A 272 12.83 -9.34 6.32
CA TYR A 272 12.83 -10.33 7.38
C TYR A 272 11.79 -9.94 8.44
N ILE A 273 10.80 -10.82 8.62
CA ILE A 273 9.72 -10.68 9.60
C ILE A 273 10.07 -11.54 10.80
N HIS A 274 10.21 -10.89 11.96
CA HIS A 274 10.51 -11.56 13.23
C HIS A 274 9.68 -10.96 14.37
N ASN A 275 8.68 -11.71 14.84
CA ASN A 275 7.76 -11.31 15.91
C ASN A 275 7.06 -9.98 15.59
N ASN A 276 7.48 -8.91 16.27
CA ASN A 276 6.95 -7.57 16.20
C ASN A 276 7.83 -6.65 15.33
N PHE A 277 8.86 -7.19 14.69
CA PHE A 277 9.80 -6.43 13.87
C PHE A 277 9.74 -6.88 12.41
N ASN A 278 9.77 -5.90 11.51
CA ASN A 278 10.09 -6.11 10.10
C ASN A 278 11.37 -5.36 9.78
N PHE A 279 12.32 -6.05 9.18
CA PHE A 279 13.54 -5.48 8.62
C PHE A 279 13.41 -5.53 7.11
N ASP A 280 13.58 -4.40 6.42
CA ASP A 280 13.47 -4.33 4.97
C ASP A 280 14.73 -3.70 4.39
N TYR A 281 15.21 -4.28 3.30
CA TYR A 281 16.31 -3.77 2.50
C TYR A 281 15.85 -3.60 1.06
N ALA A 282 16.27 -2.52 0.42
CA ALA A 282 16.05 -2.31 -1.00
C ALA A 282 17.30 -1.81 -1.71
N PHE A 283 17.47 -2.29 -2.94
CA PHE A 283 18.54 -1.94 -3.85
C PHE A 283 17.93 -1.39 -5.13
N ALA A 284 18.39 -0.21 -5.56
CA ALA A 284 17.98 0.41 -6.81
C ALA A 284 19.19 1.07 -7.52
N PRO A 285 19.59 0.59 -8.71
CA PRO A 285 20.69 1.14 -9.51
C PRO A 285 20.27 2.31 -10.42
N PHE A 286 21.15 3.31 -10.53
CA PHE A 286 20.97 4.57 -11.27
C PHE A 286 22.06 4.77 -12.36
N LYS A 287 22.37 3.70 -13.11
CA LYS A 287 23.43 3.65 -14.14
C LYS A 287 24.72 4.34 -13.67
N ASP A 288 25.08 5.48 -14.26
CA ASP A 288 26.33 6.19 -14.05
C ASP A 288 26.38 6.96 -12.73
N LEU A 289 25.22 7.24 -12.11
CA LEU A 289 25.13 7.86 -10.79
C LEU A 289 25.45 6.87 -9.65
N GLY A 290 25.50 5.57 -9.94
CA GLY A 290 25.80 4.52 -8.96
C GLY A 290 24.56 3.77 -8.49
N SER A 291 24.59 3.30 -7.25
CA SER A 291 23.53 2.46 -6.67
C SER A 291 23.07 2.99 -5.33
N THR A 292 21.78 2.85 -5.03
CA THR A 292 21.20 3.24 -3.75
C THR A 292 20.88 2.01 -2.90
N HIS A 293 21.11 2.16 -1.60
CA HIS A 293 20.87 1.13 -0.60
C HIS A 293 20.00 1.70 0.51
N ARG A 294 18.83 1.10 0.69
CA ARG A 294 17.84 1.53 1.70
C ARG A 294 17.65 0.46 2.74
N PHE A 295 17.64 0.87 4.00
CA PHE A 295 17.35 0.01 5.13
C PHE A 295 16.16 0.57 5.88
N SER A 296 15.24 -0.30 6.30
CA SER A 296 14.12 0.09 7.15
C SER A 296 13.88 -0.90 8.25
N VAL A 297 13.47 -0.38 9.41
CA VAL A 297 13.05 -1.18 10.56
C VAL A 297 11.67 -0.71 10.99
N THR A 298 10.70 -1.60 10.99
CA THR A 298 9.36 -1.35 11.51
C THR A 298 9.14 -2.15 12.78
N TYR A 299 8.68 -1.50 13.83
CA TYR A 299 8.21 -2.15 15.06
C TYR A 299 6.68 -2.01 15.17
N MET A 300 6.00 -3.13 15.36
CA MET A 300 4.53 -3.23 15.43
C MET A 300 4.09 -3.70 16.82
N TRP A 301 3.06 -3.09 17.41
CA TRP A 301 2.56 -3.48 18.72
C TRP A 301 1.06 -3.25 18.92
N GLY A 302 0.53 -3.89 19.96
CA GLY A 302 -0.83 -3.65 20.44
C GLY A 302 -1.92 -4.25 19.54
N ARG A 303 -1.69 -5.47 19.01
CA ARG A 303 -2.58 -6.20 18.10
C ARG A 303 -4.05 -5.89 18.35
N SER A 304 -4.65 -5.13 17.44
CA SER A 304 -6.06 -4.82 17.57
C SER A 304 -6.87 -6.03 17.08
N VAL A 305 -7.83 -6.47 17.90
CA VAL A 305 -8.69 -7.65 17.68
C VAL A 305 -9.47 -7.59 16.35
N ARG A 306 -9.44 -6.45 15.64
CA ARG A 306 -10.08 -6.26 14.33
C ARG A 306 -9.42 -7.02 13.17
N ALA A 307 -8.16 -7.45 13.30
CA ALA A 307 -7.41 -8.08 12.21
C ALA A 307 -7.27 -9.62 12.29
N ALA A 308 -7.92 -10.26 13.28
CA ALA A 308 -7.80 -11.70 13.50
C ALA A 308 -9.16 -12.39 13.56
N ALA A 309 -9.90 -12.34 12.44
CA ALA A 309 -10.59 -13.56 12.03
C ALA A 309 -9.79 -14.09 10.85
N PRO A 310 -8.99 -15.17 11.03
CA PRO A 310 -8.64 -15.99 9.89
C PRO A 310 -9.95 -16.31 9.19
N VAL A 311 -9.98 -16.22 7.87
CA VAL A 311 -10.95 -16.99 7.10
C VAL A 311 -10.56 -18.44 7.35
N GLU A 312 -11.02 -18.98 8.48
CA GLU A 312 -11.11 -20.40 8.71
C GLU A 312 -11.86 -20.90 7.48
N ALA A 313 -11.15 -21.71 6.69
CA ALA A 313 -11.68 -22.30 5.49
C ALA A 313 -13.09 -22.77 5.81
N ALA A 314 -14.09 -22.23 5.11
CA ALA A 314 -15.44 -22.70 5.21
C ALA A 314 -15.36 -24.21 4.98
N VAL A 315 -15.40 -24.97 6.07
CA VAL A 315 -15.71 -26.39 6.05
C VAL A 315 -16.99 -26.43 5.24
N PRO A 316 -17.06 -27.19 4.13
CA PRO A 316 -18.33 -27.33 3.44
C PRO A 316 -19.31 -27.78 4.50
N VAL A 317 -20.33 -26.96 4.75
CA VAL A 317 -21.49 -27.40 5.52
C VAL A 317 -21.97 -28.62 4.77
N GLN A 318 -21.61 -29.80 5.26
CA GLN A 318 -22.30 -31.01 4.89
C GLN A 318 -23.75 -30.69 5.22
N GLN A 319 -24.59 -30.57 4.19
CA GLN A 319 -26.02 -30.70 4.37
C GLN A 319 -26.21 -31.88 5.32
N PRO A 320 -26.92 -31.72 6.46
CA PRO A 320 -27.32 -32.86 7.25
C PRO A 320 -27.91 -33.86 6.26
N ALA A 321 -27.37 -35.08 6.26
CA ALA A 321 -27.91 -36.16 5.45
C ALA A 321 -29.42 -36.13 5.64
N GLU A 322 -30.15 -36.07 4.52
CA GLU A 322 -31.60 -36.18 4.52
C GLU A 322 -31.96 -37.36 5.44
N PRO A 323 -32.76 -37.14 6.50
CA PRO A 323 -33.07 -38.21 7.42
C PRO A 323 -33.66 -39.35 6.59
N ALA A 324 -33.09 -40.55 6.76
CA ALA A 324 -33.57 -41.75 6.09
C ALA A 324 -35.10 -41.79 6.21
N PRO A 325 -35.83 -42.15 5.14
CA PRO A 325 -37.27 -42.14 5.15
C PRO A 325 -37.76 -42.92 6.36
N VAL A 326 -38.51 -42.24 7.23
CA VAL A 326 -39.17 -42.85 8.37
C VAL A 326 -39.98 -44.01 7.81
N ALA A 327 -39.60 -45.24 8.19
CA ALA A 327 -40.37 -46.42 7.88
C ALA A 327 -41.81 -46.14 8.36
N GLN A 328 -42.75 -46.11 7.42
CA GLN A 328 -44.16 -46.01 7.76
C GLN A 328 -44.47 -47.16 8.72
N PRO A 329 -45.15 -46.91 9.84
CA PRO A 329 -45.58 -48.00 10.71
C PRO A 329 -46.45 -48.92 9.87
N VAL A 330 -46.02 -50.18 9.76
CA VAL A 330 -46.83 -51.27 9.23
C VAL A 330 -48.17 -51.22 9.94
N GLN A 331 -49.24 -50.92 9.20
CA GLN A 331 -50.59 -51.03 9.73
C GLN A 331 -50.78 -52.48 10.18
N ALA A 332 -50.91 -52.68 11.49
CA ALA A 332 -51.40 -53.94 12.01
C ALA A 332 -52.79 -54.20 11.39
N PRO A 333 -53.07 -55.43 10.92
CA PRO A 333 -54.39 -55.73 10.37
C PRO A 333 -55.45 -55.49 11.45
N VAL A 334 -56.41 -54.63 11.13
CA VAL A 334 -57.62 -54.45 11.94
C VAL A 334 -58.36 -55.78 11.89
N SER A 335 -58.36 -56.48 13.02
CA SER A 335 -59.21 -57.65 13.24
C SER A 335 -60.66 -57.24 12.98
N ALA A 336 -61.29 -57.88 12.00
CA ALA A 336 -62.71 -57.75 11.74
C ALA A 336 -63.48 -58.02 13.04
N ALA A 337 -64.27 -57.03 13.48
CA ALA A 337 -65.24 -57.23 14.52
C ALA A 337 -66.30 -58.21 14.00
N VAL A 338 -66.41 -59.36 14.67
CA VAL A 338 -67.51 -60.30 14.48
C VAL A 338 -68.76 -59.62 15.01
N GLU A 339 -69.66 -59.26 14.10
CA GLU A 339 -70.99 -58.74 14.38
C GLU A 339 -71.79 -59.82 15.12
N ALA A 340 -72.19 -59.54 16.36
CA ALA A 340 -73.09 -60.41 17.11
C ALA A 340 -74.52 -60.30 16.55
N PRO A 341 -75.25 -61.40 16.35
CA PRO A 341 -76.58 -61.36 15.76
C PRO A 341 -77.59 -60.67 16.70
N VAL A 342 -78.29 -59.68 16.15
CA VAL A 342 -79.43 -59.00 16.77
C VAL A 342 -80.59 -59.99 16.91
N ALA A 343 -81.08 -60.16 18.14
CA ALA A 343 -82.26 -60.98 18.42
C ALA A 343 -83.54 -60.31 17.87
N PRO A 344 -84.47 -61.07 17.27
CA PRO A 344 -85.70 -60.51 16.72
C PRO A 344 -86.70 -60.13 17.83
N VAL A 345 -87.25 -58.92 17.74
CA VAL A 345 -88.39 -58.46 18.53
C VAL A 345 -89.69 -59.09 17.98
N PRO A 346 -90.52 -59.75 18.80
CA PRO A 346 -91.77 -60.35 18.34
C PRO A 346 -92.88 -59.30 18.22
N GLN A 347 -93.63 -59.35 17.11
CA GLN A 347 -94.88 -58.60 16.96
C GLN A 347 -96.04 -59.32 17.67
N PRO A 348 -96.94 -58.61 18.37
CA PRO A 348 -98.26 -59.11 18.68
C PRO A 348 -99.26 -58.80 17.56
N VAL A 349 -100.27 -59.67 17.53
CA VAL A 349 -101.29 -59.88 16.51
C VAL A 349 -102.53 -59.03 16.79
N VAL A 350 -103.24 -58.69 15.69
CA VAL A 350 -104.58 -58.06 15.54
C VAL A 350 -104.63 -56.54 15.60
#